data_AF-C6W277-F1
#
_entry.id   AF-C6W277-F1
#
_cell.length_a   1.000
_cell.length_b   1.000
_cell.length_c   1.000
_cell.angle_alpha   90.00
_cell.angle_beta   90.00
_cell.angle_gamma   90.00
#
_symmetry.space_group_name_H-M   'P 1'
#
loop_
_entity.id
_entity.type
_entity.pdbx_description
1 polymer ?
#
loop_
_entity_poly.entity_id
_entity_poly.type
_entity_poly.pdbx_seq_one_letter_code
_entity_poly.pdbx_strand_id
1 'polypeptide(L)'
;MQNATDKIKEGAEQAVEVVANNQNVGTTERIISGIAAVALGAYAVQKKNTLLGKGLTAVSGFLLTRATTGFCPLNKAIGRNSLLAT
;
A
#
# COMPACT_ATOMS: atom_id res chain seq x y z
N MET A 1 26.11 22.14 -11.33
CA MET A 1 24.92 21.50 -11.94
C MET A 1 24.38 20.53 -10.92
N GLN A 2 23.17 20.75 -10.38
CA GLN A 2 22.50 19.74 -9.55
C GLN A 2 22.30 18.49 -10.41
N ASN A 3 22.78 17.35 -9.93
CA ASN A 3 22.73 16.11 -10.69
C ASN A 3 21.28 15.59 -10.66
N ALA A 4 20.85 14.88 -11.71
CA ALA A 4 19.48 14.35 -11.77
C ALA A 4 19.14 13.47 -10.55
N THR A 5 20.17 12.82 -9.99
CA THR A 5 20.10 12.00 -8.77
C THR A 5 19.69 12.80 -7.53
N ASP A 6 20.14 14.05 -7.38
CA ASP A 6 19.84 14.87 -6.19
C ASP A 6 18.37 15.27 -6.15
N LYS A 7 17.79 15.61 -7.30
CA LYS A 7 16.35 15.91 -7.42
C LYS A 7 15.47 14.69 -7.18
N ILE A 8 15.91 13.52 -7.66
CA ILE A 8 15.20 12.25 -7.41
C ILE A 8 15.24 11.93 -5.91
N LYS A 9 16.38 12.16 -5.26
CA LYS A 9 16.55 11.95 -3.82
C LYS A 9 15.62 12.87 -3.01
N GLU A 10 15.61 14.18 -3.28
CA GLU A 10 14.70 15.11 -2.62
C GLU A 10 13.23 14.72 -2.82
N GLY A 11 12.83 14.36 -4.04
CA GLY A 11 11.45 13.93 -4.33
C GLY A 11 11.07 12.61 -3.63
N ALA A 12 12.01 11.67 -3.51
CA ALA A 12 11.80 10.43 -2.78
C ALA A 12 11.70 10.66 -1.27
N GLU A 13 12.54 11.52 -0.71
CA GLU A 13 12.51 11.89 0.73
C GLU A 13 11.17 12.55 1.08
N GLN A 14 10.69 13.48 0.25
CA GLN A 14 9.37 14.11 0.43
C GLN A 14 8.23 13.09 0.35
N ALA A 15 8.27 12.16 -0.61
CA ALA A 15 7.25 11.12 -0.74
C ALA A 15 7.25 10.17 0.47
N VAL A 16 8.44 9.79 0.96
CA VAL A 16 8.58 8.94 2.15
C VAL A 16 8.08 9.66 3.41
N GLU A 17 8.39 10.95 3.58
CA GLU A 17 7.92 11.74 4.72
C GLU A 17 6.40 11.94 4.72
N VAL A 18 5.80 12.19 3.55
CA VAL A 18 4.34 12.28 3.41
C VAL A 18 3.68 10.94 3.73
N VAL A 19 4.26 9.83 3.27
CA VAL A 19 3.76 8.49 3.60
C VAL A 19 3.87 8.23 5.10
N ALA A 20 5.02 8.50 5.71
CA ALA A 20 5.25 8.29 7.14
C ALA A 20 4.29 9.10 8.02
N ASN A 21 4.06 10.39 7.71
CA ASN A 21 3.11 11.23 8.45
C ASN A 21 1.66 10.76 8.33
N ASN A 22 1.31 10.05 7.26
CA ASN A 22 -0.04 9.54 7.04
C ASN A 22 -0.22 8.08 7.46
N GLN A 23 0.81 7.38 7.93
CA GLN A 23 0.70 5.98 8.33
C GLN A 23 -0.32 5.77 9.45
N ASN A 24 -1.21 4.77 9.27
CA ASN A 24 -2.23 4.41 10.26
C ASN A 24 -2.43 2.89 10.40
N VAL A 25 -1.51 2.11 9.82
CA VAL A 25 -1.47 0.66 9.81
C VAL A 25 -0.09 0.21 10.32
N GLY A 26 -0.07 -0.73 11.26
CA GLY A 26 1.16 -1.26 11.85
C GLY A 26 1.90 -2.26 10.96
N THR A 27 3.12 -2.65 11.36
CA THR A 27 3.99 -3.58 10.61
C THR A 27 3.30 -4.90 10.30
N THR A 28 2.66 -5.51 11.31
CA THR A 28 1.96 -6.80 11.15
C THR A 28 0.84 -6.75 10.10
N GLU A 29 0.01 -5.70 10.15
CA GLU A 29 -1.08 -5.53 9.18
C GLU A 29 -0.55 -5.22 7.77
N ARG A 30 0.59 -4.54 7.64
CA ARG A 30 1.27 -4.33 6.35
C ARG A 30 1.74 -5.64 5.74
N ILE A 31 2.34 -6.52 6.54
CA ILE A 31 2.77 -7.85 6.10
C ILE A 31 1.58 -8.69 5.66
N ILE A 32 0.51 -8.75 6.48
CA ILE A 32 -0.71 -9.48 6.14
C ILE A 32 -1.33 -8.93 4.85
N SER A 33 -1.38 -7.60 4.69
CA SER A 33 -1.89 -6.96 3.47
C SER A 33 -1.04 -7.33 2.26
N GLY A 34 0.29 -7.40 2.40
CA GLY A 34 1.20 -7.82 1.34
C GLY A 34 0.96 -9.27 0.90
N ILE A 35 0.85 -10.20 1.86
CA ILE A 35 0.54 -11.61 1.59
C ILE A 35 -0.81 -11.74 0.89
N ALA A 36 -1.84 -11.07 1.40
CA ALA A 36 -3.17 -11.08 0.81
C ALA A 36 -3.18 -10.49 -0.60
N ALA A 37 -2.44 -9.40 -0.85
CA ALA A 37 -2.32 -8.79 -2.16
C ALA A 37 -1.72 -9.74 -3.19
N VAL A 38 -0.65 -10.46 -2.83
CA VAL A 38 0.00 -11.44 -3.72
C VAL A 38 -0.94 -12.61 -4.01
N ALA A 39 -1.59 -13.16 -2.98
CA ALA A 39 -2.51 -14.28 -3.14
C ALA A 39 -3.71 -13.91 -4.03
N LEU A 40 -4.34 -12.76 -3.77
CA LEU A 40 -5.48 -12.28 -4.56
C LEU A 40 -5.05 -11.88 -5.97
N GLY A 41 -3.88 -11.27 -6.14
CA GLY A 41 -3.32 -10.92 -7.44
C GLY A 41 -3.08 -12.16 -8.30
N ALA A 42 -2.48 -13.21 -7.73
CA ALA A 42 -2.28 -14.48 -8.42
C ALA A 42 -3.60 -15.11 -8.87
N TYR A 43 -4.62 -15.08 -8.01
CA TYR A 43 -5.95 -15.59 -8.36
C TYR A 43 -6.68 -14.68 -9.38
N ALA A 44 -6.49 -13.37 -9.31
CA ALA A 44 -7.04 -12.41 -10.27
C ALA A 44 -6.52 -12.67 -11.69
N VAL A 45 -5.22 -13.00 -11.83
CA VAL A 45 -4.60 -13.33 -13.11
C VAL A 45 -5.26 -14.56 -13.75
N GLN A 46 -5.58 -15.59 -12.95
CA GLN A 46 -6.31 -16.77 -13.45
C GLN A 46 -7.71 -16.41 -13.97
N LYS A 47 -8.33 -15.36 -13.43
CA LYS A 47 -9.69 -14.92 -13.77
C LYS A 47 -9.76 -13.59 -14.52
N LYS A 48 -8.67 -13.15 -15.15
CA LYS A 48 -8.48 -11.81 -15.73
C LYS A 48 -9.59 -11.32 -16.69
N ASN A 49 -10.25 -12.23 -17.40
CA ASN A 49 -11.30 -11.91 -18.37
C ASN A 49 -12.69 -11.73 -17.72
N THR A 50 -12.82 -12.02 -16.43
CA THR A 50 -14.09 -11.93 -15.70
C THR A 50 -14.18 -10.63 -14.92
N LEU A 51 -15.40 -10.17 -14.64
CA LEU A 51 -15.64 -9.03 -13.76
C LEU A 51 -15.05 -9.26 -12.36
N LEU A 52 -15.09 -10.51 -11.89
CA LEU A 52 -14.45 -10.94 -10.64
C LEU A 52 -12.94 -10.73 -10.68
N GLY A 53 -12.26 -11.13 -11.77
CA GLY A 53 -10.82 -10.94 -11.93
C GLY A 53 -10.43 -9.47 -11.90
N LYS A 54 -11.19 -8.60 -12.60
CA LYS A 54 -10.96 -7.15 -12.56
C LYS A 54 -11.13 -6.57 -11.15
N GLY A 55 -12.18 -7.00 -10.44
CA GLY A 55 -12.39 -6.60 -9.04
C GLY A 55 -11.26 -7.03 -8.12
N LEU A 56 -10.80 -8.28 -8.26
CA LEU A 56 -9.68 -8.82 -7.49
C LEU A 56 -8.36 -8.10 -7.80
N THR A 57 -8.13 -7.69 -9.05
CA THR A 57 -6.98 -6.86 -9.42
C THR A 57 -7.02 -5.50 -8.71
N ALA A 58 -8.19 -4.85 -8.65
CA ALA A 58 -8.33 -3.58 -7.93
C ALA A 58 -8.08 -3.75 -6.41
N VAL A 59 -8.65 -4.80 -5.80
CA VAL A 59 -8.46 -5.12 -4.38
C VAL A 59 -7.01 -5.46 -4.07
N SER A 60 -6.34 -6.26 -4.90
CA SER A 60 -4.93 -6.60 -4.72
C SER A 60 -4.04 -5.35 -4.85
N GLY A 61 -4.31 -4.46 -5.80
CA GLY A 61 -3.60 -3.18 -5.92
C GLY A 61 -3.77 -2.30 -4.69
N PHE A 62 -5.00 -2.20 -4.16
CA PHE A 62 -5.26 -1.47 -2.93
C PHE A 62 -4.50 -2.06 -1.72
N LEU A 63 -4.50 -3.38 -1.57
CA LEU A 63 -3.78 -4.06 -0.50
C LEU A 63 -2.26 -3.91 -0.63
N LEU A 64 -1.73 -3.90 -1.86
CA LEU A 64 -0.32 -3.61 -2.12
C LEU A 64 0.04 -2.19 -1.69
N THR A 65 -0.77 -1.19 -2.07
CA THR A 65 -0.57 0.19 -1.62
C THR A 65 -0.65 0.29 -0.10
N ARG A 66 -1.60 -0.40 0.55
CA ARG A 66 -1.69 -0.45 2.01
C ARG A 66 -0.46 -1.09 2.64
N ALA A 67 0.09 -2.15 2.05
CA ALA A 67 1.29 -2.83 2.53
C ALA A 67 2.54 -1.94 2.42
N THR A 68 2.72 -1.26 1.29
CA THR A 68 3.89 -0.41 1.03
C THR A 68 3.83 0.89 1.80
N THR A 69 2.69 1.60 1.75
CA THR A 69 2.54 2.91 2.39
C THR A 69 2.20 2.83 3.86
N GLY A 70 1.53 1.77 4.33
CA GLY A 70 0.96 1.72 5.68
C GLY A 70 -0.24 2.66 5.87
N PHE A 71 -0.86 3.12 4.77
CA PHE A 71 -2.07 3.92 4.79
C PHE A 71 -3.31 3.09 4.46
N CYS A 72 -4.34 3.23 5.29
CA CYS A 72 -5.68 2.69 5.06
C CYS A 72 -6.70 3.84 5.23
N PRO A 73 -7.37 4.29 4.15
CA PRO A 73 -8.35 5.37 4.24
C PRO A 73 -9.54 5.00 5.14
N LEU A 74 -9.91 3.73 5.19
CA LEU A 74 -10.99 3.26 6.07
C LEU A 74 -10.62 3.42 7.55
N ASN A 75 -9.40 3.05 7.94
CA ASN A 75 -8.88 3.27 9.29
C ASN A 75 -8.94 4.76 9.67
N LYS A 76 -8.56 5.66 8.74
CA LYS A 76 -8.65 7.12 8.95
C LYS A 76 -10.09 7.58 9.10
N ALA A 77 -11.01 7.08 8.27
CA ALA A 77 -12.42 7.45 8.29
C ALA A 77 -13.13 7.03 9.59
N ILE A 78 -12.73 5.91 10.19
CA ILE A 78 -13.31 5.41 11.45
C ILE A 78 -12.47 5.79 12.69
N GLY A 79 -11.43 6.62 12.54
CA GLY A 79 -10.58 7.07 13.64
C GLY A 79 -9.71 5.97 14.27
N ARG A 80 -9.49 4.84 13.58
CA ARG A 80 -8.74 3.69 14.09
C ARG A 80 -7.30 3.71 13.59
N ASN A 81 -6.37 4.17 14.42
CA ASN A 81 -4.94 4.07 14.16
C ASN A 81 -4.38 2.82 14.82
N SER A 82 -3.87 1.91 14.01
CA SER A 82 -3.28 0.64 14.47
C SER A 82 -1.77 0.69 14.40
N LEU A 83 -1.19 1.82 14.81
CA LEU A 83 0.26 2.04 14.93
C LEU A 83 0.88 1.19 16.07
N LEU A 84 0.19 0.15 16.54
CA LEU A 84 0.54 -0.64 17.71
C LEU A 84 1.09 -2.02 17.32
N ALA A 85 2.26 -2.28 17.92
CA ALA A 85 2.95 -3.54 18.19
C ALA A 85 3.58 -4.27 16.98
N THR A 86 4.88 -4.09 16.78
CA THR A 86 5.96 -4.70 17.61
C THR A 86 7.24 -3.90 17.43
#